data_AF-A0A9W6WMD6-F1
#
_entry.id   AF-A0A9W6WMD6-F1
#
_cell.length_a   1.000
_cell.length_b   1.000
_cell.length_c   1.000
_cell.angle_alpha   90.00
_cell.angle_beta   90.00
_cell.angle_gamma   90.00
#
_symmetry.space_group_name_H-M   'P 1'
#
loop_
_entity.id
_entity.type
_entity.pdbx_description
1 polymer ?
#
loop_
_entity_poly.entity_id
_entity_poly.type
_entity_poly.pdbx_seq_one_letter_code
_entity_poly.pdbx_strand_id
1 'polypeptide(L)'
;MSTPSSRTSPRAKAGCQDWPFALLFVVNVGVIIALMALWGAKTVTDPDNNSSELLSGDDTKVVVAIAVSMAVVSMALALLMVKLIVAYARAMILFVLWFNVGISFALAAYGFAIGNIFIAIIGALIAMLNLCYARAVQHRIPFAVANLRVAEGAIAKHWSTYIVSVVFTVVQIVWVVIWAMALLGVANQIAEDNPSSSSTTTTSTRSTYKQSGESYVAYFFLLLSFYWGLQVFKNVAHTTVAGTVATFWYNAESSGATGASLKRSTTTSFGSICFGSLIVAFLQALRASGRQDGSALACFAECILGCLQSLMEYFNRWAYVYVGIYGYKFTQAGKAVLQLFKQRGFDAIINDDLIGNVLGFAALGVGLICAGVGALIAETTDAVTFQNSTAFLAILGFVIGIGVAVTPLAVIDSSVATIFVCFAEDPAAFQQSHPELYAPLVQEWHNLYPEIMVQAGYCESRRDYPRRGPAGSYEGRGEEGQGSATHSTSPSRQQLAAHDVGAHHRGGEQLAVDPDGGLDKRPCGLHRVNDRHPHLRRDRAPVALLKTRAVYWVGAGAGRACDEICALHLRETRELRAGQNCWRGRGHDVHQARAAETGRDPCETEDHASRRGVHRAWCHEL
;
A
#
# COMPACT_ATOMS: atom_id res chain seq x y z
N MET A 1 41.08 14.37 14.58
CA MET A 1 40.37 13.23 13.99
C MET A 1 39.56 12.59 15.11
N SER A 2 38.36 13.10 15.35
CA SER A 2 37.42 12.59 16.35
C SER A 2 36.48 11.63 15.64
N THR A 3 36.56 10.35 15.98
CA THR A 3 35.57 9.34 15.62
C THR A 3 34.16 9.87 16.00
N PRO A 4 33.17 9.86 15.09
CA PRO A 4 31.81 10.09 15.52
C PRO A 4 31.44 8.88 16.38
N SER A 5 31.24 9.11 17.68
CA SER A 5 30.70 8.14 18.61
C SER A 5 29.49 7.48 17.97
N SER A 6 29.53 6.16 17.78
CA SER A 6 28.35 5.36 17.53
C SER A 6 27.38 5.61 18.68
N ARG A 7 26.42 6.52 18.47
CA ARG A 7 25.25 6.61 19.35
C ARG A 7 24.48 5.33 19.13
N THR A 8 24.82 4.32 19.92
CA THR A 8 24.00 3.15 20.15
C THR A 8 22.61 3.67 20.53
N SER A 9 21.65 3.56 19.60
CA SER A 9 20.25 3.77 19.92
C SER A 9 19.95 2.89 21.14
N PRO A 10 19.39 3.44 22.24
CA PRO A 10 19.25 2.71 23.48
C PRO A 10 18.42 1.46 23.23
N ARG A 11 19.05 0.29 23.41
CA ARG A 11 18.43 -1.02 23.24
C ARG A 11 17.10 -1.03 23.99
N ALA A 12 16.00 -1.32 23.29
CA ALA A 12 14.68 -1.34 23.90
C ALA A 12 14.69 -2.25 25.14
N LYS A 13 14.15 -1.77 26.27
CA LYS A 13 13.98 -2.60 27.47
C LYS A 13 13.17 -3.84 27.09
N ALA A 14 13.66 -5.03 27.45
CA ALA A 14 13.00 -6.30 27.18
C ALA A 14 11.62 -6.32 27.87
N GLY A 15 10.55 -6.07 27.11
CA GLY A 15 9.17 -6.03 27.60
C GLY A 15 8.19 -5.80 26.46
N CYS A 16 6.92 -6.16 26.67
CA CYS A 16 5.85 -5.90 25.71
C CYS A 16 5.64 -4.39 25.54
N GLN A 17 5.94 -3.88 24.36
CA GLN A 17 5.75 -2.46 24.04
C GLN A 17 4.28 -2.21 23.73
N ASP A 18 3.76 -1.08 24.25
CA ASP A 18 2.41 -0.60 23.97
C ASP A 18 1.31 -1.68 24.22
N TRP A 19 1.51 -2.51 25.26
CA TRP A 19 0.64 -3.64 25.59
C TRP A 19 -0.86 -3.33 25.75
N PRO A 20 -1.30 -2.12 26.20
CA PRO A 20 -2.74 -1.85 26.30
C PRO A 20 -3.45 -1.91 24.95
N PHE A 21 -2.77 -1.56 23.86
CA PHE A 21 -3.35 -1.62 22.51
C PHE A 21 -3.42 -3.06 21.98
N ALA A 22 -2.49 -3.93 22.39
CA ALA A 22 -2.60 -5.36 22.13
C ALA A 22 -3.83 -5.95 22.85
N LEU A 23 -4.03 -5.61 24.13
CA LEU A 23 -5.20 -6.05 24.88
C LEU A 23 -6.49 -5.54 24.24
N LEU A 24 -6.55 -4.25 23.86
CA LEU A 24 -7.70 -3.65 23.21
C LEU A 24 -8.04 -4.37 21.89
N PHE A 25 -7.04 -4.75 21.10
CA PHE A 25 -7.25 -5.48 19.86
C PHE A 25 -7.81 -6.90 20.11
N VAL A 26 -7.28 -7.61 21.10
CA VAL A 26 -7.78 -8.94 21.48
C VAL A 26 -9.23 -8.87 21.98
N VAL A 27 -9.57 -7.85 22.77
CA VAL A 27 -10.96 -7.60 23.19
C VAL A 27 -11.84 -7.33 21.97
N ASN A 28 -11.40 -6.49 21.03
CA ASN A 28 -12.13 -6.24 19.79
C ASN A 28 -12.39 -7.53 18.99
N VAL A 29 -11.37 -8.37 18.81
CA VAL A 29 -11.54 -9.69 18.15
C VAL A 29 -12.56 -10.55 18.88
N GLY A 30 -12.49 -10.61 20.22
CA GLY A 30 -13.46 -11.34 21.04
C GLY A 30 -14.88 -10.83 20.89
N VAL A 31 -15.09 -9.51 20.83
CA VAL A 31 -16.41 -8.89 20.60
C VAL A 31 -16.97 -9.28 19.23
N ILE A 32 -16.19 -9.20 18.16
CA ILE A 32 -16.67 -9.57 16.82
C ILE A 32 -17.01 -11.06 16.73
N ILE A 33 -16.20 -11.93 17.33
CA ILE A 33 -16.49 -13.37 17.39
C ILE A 33 -17.77 -13.63 18.19
N ALA A 34 -17.99 -12.91 19.29
CA ALA A 34 -19.23 -13.02 20.07
C ALA A 34 -20.45 -12.55 19.26
N LEU A 35 -20.37 -11.42 18.55
CA LEU A 35 -21.46 -10.94 17.67
C LEU A 35 -21.78 -11.95 16.56
N MET A 36 -20.74 -12.52 15.94
CA MET A 36 -20.90 -13.59 14.96
C MET A 36 -21.59 -14.82 15.55
N ALA A 37 -21.15 -15.30 16.72
CA ALA A 37 -21.71 -16.50 17.33
C ALA A 37 -23.16 -16.29 17.85
N LEU A 38 -23.47 -15.12 18.40
CA LEU A 38 -24.77 -14.84 19.01
C LEU A 38 -25.84 -14.48 17.98
N TRP A 39 -25.51 -13.65 16.99
CA TRP A 39 -26.46 -13.06 16.04
C TRP A 39 -26.21 -13.51 14.60
N GLY A 40 -24.94 -13.61 14.19
CA GLY A 40 -24.57 -14.02 12.84
C GLY A 40 -24.92 -15.48 12.53
N ALA A 41 -24.63 -16.41 13.44
CA ALA A 41 -24.89 -17.84 13.23
C ALA A 41 -26.39 -18.12 13.09
N LYS A 42 -27.23 -17.51 13.95
CA LYS A 42 -28.69 -17.65 13.90
C LYS A 42 -29.26 -17.18 12.56
N THR A 43 -28.80 -16.02 12.11
CA THR A 43 -29.18 -15.41 10.83
C THR A 43 -28.94 -16.34 9.64
N VAL A 44 -27.82 -17.08 9.65
CA VAL A 44 -27.46 -17.99 8.55
C VAL A 44 -28.20 -19.33 8.66
N THR A 45 -28.59 -19.75 9.86
CA THR A 45 -29.23 -21.06 10.08
C THR A 45 -30.75 -21.03 10.06
N ASP A 46 -31.39 -19.85 10.14
CA ASP A 46 -32.85 -19.76 10.17
C ASP A 46 -33.46 -20.03 8.78
N PRO A 47 -34.28 -21.09 8.62
CA PRO A 47 -34.84 -21.51 7.34
C PRO A 47 -35.94 -20.57 6.81
N ASP A 48 -36.51 -19.71 7.66
CA ASP A 48 -37.58 -18.77 7.30
C ASP A 48 -37.04 -17.46 6.71
N ASN A 49 -35.76 -17.14 6.95
CA ASN A 49 -35.08 -16.06 6.26
C ASN A 49 -34.70 -16.54 4.86
N ASN A 50 -35.68 -16.44 3.95
CA ASN A 50 -35.46 -16.51 2.50
C ASN A 50 -34.59 -15.31 2.06
N SER A 51 -33.33 -15.25 2.49
CA SER A 51 -32.32 -14.51 1.76
C SER A 51 -32.30 -15.16 0.39
N SER A 52 -32.74 -14.44 -0.63
CA SER A 52 -32.72 -14.86 -2.02
C SER A 52 -31.42 -15.61 -2.28
N GLU A 53 -31.47 -16.95 -2.31
CA GLU A 53 -30.29 -17.78 -2.55
C GLU A 53 -29.86 -17.44 -3.97
N LEU A 54 -28.89 -16.54 -4.07
CA LEU A 54 -28.43 -15.99 -5.34
C LEU A 54 -27.73 -17.09 -6.18
N LEU A 55 -27.42 -18.22 -5.54
CA LEU A 55 -26.84 -19.43 -6.10
C LEU A 55 -27.50 -20.66 -5.45
N SER A 56 -27.84 -21.68 -6.25
CA SER A 56 -28.27 -22.97 -5.72
C SER A 56 -27.17 -23.60 -4.86
N GLY A 57 -27.52 -24.43 -3.88
CA GLY A 57 -26.54 -25.11 -3.02
C GLY A 57 -25.50 -25.93 -3.78
N ASP A 58 -25.86 -26.46 -4.96
CA ASP A 58 -24.92 -27.17 -5.84
C ASP A 58 -24.04 -26.21 -6.66
N ASP A 59 -24.57 -25.08 -7.13
CA ASP A 59 -23.78 -24.03 -7.79
C ASP A 59 -22.76 -23.41 -6.83
N THR A 60 -23.13 -23.26 -5.54
CA THR A 60 -22.24 -22.73 -4.51
C THR A 60 -21.01 -23.62 -4.31
N LYS A 61 -21.19 -24.95 -4.29
CA LYS A 61 -20.06 -25.90 -4.19
C LYS A 61 -19.12 -25.77 -5.39
N VAL A 62 -19.68 -25.67 -6.60
CA VAL A 62 -18.91 -25.51 -7.83
C VAL A 62 -18.17 -24.17 -7.84
N VAL A 63 -18.82 -23.06 -7.49
CA VAL A 63 -18.21 -21.73 -7.41
C VAL A 63 -17.07 -21.70 -6.38
N VAL A 64 -17.26 -22.34 -5.22
CA VAL A 64 -16.19 -22.44 -4.20
C VAL A 64 -15.00 -23.27 -4.72
N ALA A 65 -15.25 -24.39 -5.41
CA ALA A 65 -14.18 -25.19 -6.01
C ALA A 65 -13.40 -24.41 -7.09
N ILE A 66 -14.11 -23.64 -7.93
CA ILE A 66 -13.50 -22.75 -8.92
C ILE A 66 -12.70 -21.64 -8.23
N ALA A 67 -13.23 -21.02 -7.16
CA ALA A 67 -12.52 -19.99 -6.41
C ALA A 67 -11.21 -20.51 -5.78
N VAL A 68 -11.23 -21.69 -5.16
CA VAL A 68 -10.05 -22.30 -4.55
C VAL A 68 -9.01 -22.67 -5.61
N SER A 69 -9.43 -23.27 -6.73
CA SER A 69 -8.51 -23.58 -7.82
C SER A 69 -7.88 -22.32 -8.44
N MET A 70 -8.66 -21.25 -8.64
CA MET A 70 -8.15 -19.95 -9.08
C MET A 70 -7.18 -19.32 -8.07
N ALA A 71 -7.40 -19.49 -6.77
CA ALA A 71 -6.48 -19.02 -5.74
C ALA A 71 -5.11 -19.72 -5.82
N VAL A 72 -5.09 -21.02 -6.10
CA VAL A 72 -3.84 -21.79 -6.28
C VAL A 72 -3.12 -21.35 -7.56
N VAL A 73 -3.83 -21.24 -8.68
CA VAL A 73 -3.26 -20.80 -9.96
C VAL A 73 -2.73 -19.37 -9.88
N SER A 74 -3.49 -18.46 -9.26
CA SER A 74 -3.06 -17.07 -9.06
C SER A 74 -1.83 -16.96 -8.17
N MET A 75 -1.70 -17.80 -7.14
CA MET A 75 -0.48 -17.84 -6.31
C MET A 75 0.75 -18.24 -7.13
N ALA A 76 0.64 -19.29 -7.95
CA ALA A 76 1.72 -19.72 -8.83
C ALA A 76 2.10 -18.62 -9.82
N LEU A 77 1.10 -17.96 -10.42
CA LEU A 77 1.30 -16.85 -11.33
C LEU A 77 1.92 -15.63 -10.64
N ALA A 78 1.55 -15.34 -9.39
CA ALA A 78 2.12 -14.25 -8.61
C ALA A 78 3.60 -14.49 -8.26
N LEU A 79 3.97 -15.71 -7.88
CA LEU A 79 5.37 -16.09 -7.64
C LEU A 79 6.21 -16.02 -8.93
N LEU A 80 5.63 -16.43 -10.06
CA LEU A 80 6.23 -16.26 -11.38
C LEU A 80 6.43 -14.77 -11.71
N MET A 81 5.42 -13.94 -11.46
CA MET A 81 5.51 -12.49 -11.68
C MET A 81 6.58 -11.84 -10.82
N VAL A 82 6.74 -12.27 -9.56
CA VAL A 82 7.85 -11.82 -8.72
C VAL A 82 9.21 -12.14 -9.35
N LYS A 83 9.40 -13.38 -9.82
CA LYS A 83 10.65 -13.77 -10.48
C LYS A 83 10.88 -12.96 -11.77
N LEU A 84 9.83 -12.71 -12.54
CA LEU A 84 9.89 -11.89 -13.74
C LEU A 84 10.23 -10.42 -13.45
N ILE A 85 9.64 -9.83 -12.40
CA ILE A 85 9.93 -8.46 -11.95
C ILE A 85 11.40 -8.32 -11.56
N VAL A 86 11.98 -9.29 -10.85
CA VAL A 86 13.38 -9.19 -10.45
C VAL A 86 14.31 -9.44 -11.64
N ALA A 87 14.05 -10.45 -12.47
CA ALA A 87 14.87 -10.78 -13.63
C ALA A 87 14.91 -9.64 -14.66
N TYR A 88 13.77 -9.02 -14.92
CA TYR A 88 13.62 -7.95 -15.92
C TYR A 88 13.20 -6.61 -15.30
N ALA A 89 13.71 -6.31 -14.09
CA ALA A 89 13.32 -5.12 -13.32
C ALA A 89 13.34 -3.82 -14.13
N ARG A 90 14.41 -3.58 -14.90
CA ARG A 90 14.52 -2.38 -15.75
C ARG A 90 13.41 -2.32 -16.79
N ALA A 91 13.14 -3.42 -17.48
CA ALA A 91 12.12 -3.48 -18.53
C ALA A 91 10.71 -3.34 -17.94
N MET A 92 10.43 -3.99 -16.80
CA MET A 92 9.14 -3.89 -16.11
C MET A 92 8.87 -2.48 -15.59
N ILE A 93 9.84 -1.82 -14.95
CA ILE A 93 9.70 -0.44 -14.50
C ILE A 93 9.42 0.49 -15.68
N LEU A 94 10.15 0.33 -16.80
CA LEU A 94 9.92 1.11 -18.02
C LEU A 94 8.53 0.84 -18.63
N PHE A 95 8.13 -0.43 -18.71
CA PHE A 95 6.83 -0.84 -19.23
C PHE A 95 5.71 -0.18 -18.43
N VAL A 96 5.71 -0.33 -17.10
CA VAL A 96 4.67 0.26 -16.24
C VAL A 96 4.57 1.77 -16.40
N LEU A 97 5.71 2.44 -16.45
CA LEU A 97 5.79 3.90 -16.58
C LEU A 97 5.25 4.38 -17.93
N TRP A 98 5.61 3.74 -19.04
CA TRP A 98 5.09 4.10 -20.36
C TRP A 98 3.65 3.64 -20.59
N PHE A 99 3.26 2.50 -20.02
CA PHE A 99 1.90 2.00 -20.07
C PHE A 99 0.93 2.95 -19.36
N ASN A 100 1.31 3.48 -18.19
CA ASN A 100 0.55 4.50 -17.47
C ASN A 100 0.38 5.80 -18.31
N VAL A 101 1.45 6.24 -18.98
CA VAL A 101 1.37 7.36 -19.94
C VAL A 101 0.39 7.03 -21.07
N GLY A 102 0.48 5.82 -21.64
CA GLY A 102 -0.41 5.35 -22.71
C GLY A 102 -1.88 5.33 -22.30
N ILE A 103 -2.21 4.78 -21.12
CA ILE A 103 -3.58 4.79 -20.57
C ILE A 103 -4.09 6.22 -20.41
N SER A 104 -3.24 7.13 -19.94
CA SER A 104 -3.63 8.54 -19.74
C SER A 104 -3.97 9.23 -21.07
N PHE A 105 -3.20 8.96 -22.13
CA PHE A 105 -3.50 9.44 -23.48
C PHE A 105 -4.77 8.80 -24.05
N ALA A 106 -4.99 7.51 -23.80
CA ALA A 106 -6.21 6.82 -24.23
C ALA A 106 -7.46 7.42 -23.57
N LEU A 107 -7.39 7.75 -22.26
CA LEU A 107 -8.47 8.42 -21.55
C LEU A 107 -8.77 9.81 -22.14
N ALA A 108 -7.73 10.58 -22.49
CA ALA A 108 -7.90 11.87 -23.15
C ALA A 108 -8.61 11.72 -24.52
N ALA A 109 -8.15 10.77 -25.34
CA ALA A 109 -8.74 10.48 -26.65
C ALA A 109 -10.20 10.02 -26.55
N TYR A 110 -10.51 9.18 -25.56
CA TYR A 110 -11.88 8.74 -25.26
C TYR A 110 -12.80 9.91 -24.89
N GLY A 111 -12.30 10.87 -24.09
CA GLY A 111 -13.03 12.10 -23.78
C GLY A 111 -13.37 12.92 -25.02
N PHE A 112 -12.43 13.04 -25.97
CA PHE A 112 -12.68 13.70 -27.26
C PHE A 112 -13.69 12.94 -28.12
N ALA A 113 -13.64 11.60 -28.14
CA ALA A 113 -14.54 10.77 -28.94
C ALA A 113 -16.01 10.89 -28.49
N ILE A 114 -16.27 11.04 -27.18
CA ILE A 114 -17.62 11.23 -26.63
C ILE A 114 -18.10 12.69 -26.75
N GLY A 115 -17.23 13.62 -27.14
CA GLY A 115 -17.54 15.06 -27.18
C GLY A 115 -17.57 15.72 -25.79
N ASN A 116 -17.11 15.03 -24.74
CA ASN A 116 -17.05 15.58 -23.40
C ASN A 116 -15.73 16.32 -23.16
N ILE A 117 -15.75 17.63 -23.42
CA ILE A 117 -14.59 18.53 -23.32
C ILE A 117 -13.95 18.49 -21.92
N PHE A 118 -14.74 18.30 -20.86
CA PHE A 118 -14.22 18.29 -19.49
C PHE A 118 -13.30 17.09 -19.22
N ILE A 119 -13.75 15.88 -19.61
CA ILE A 119 -12.94 14.65 -19.49
C ILE A 119 -11.71 14.75 -20.39
N ALA A 120 -11.86 15.29 -21.60
CA ALA A 120 -10.76 15.48 -22.53
C ALA A 120 -9.66 16.40 -21.97
N ILE A 121 -10.02 17.55 -21.38
CA ILE A 121 -9.05 18.49 -20.79
C ILE A 121 -8.34 17.87 -19.58
N ILE A 122 -9.09 17.24 -18.67
CA ILE A 122 -8.50 16.59 -17.49
C ILE A 122 -7.58 15.45 -17.90
N GLY A 123 -8.03 14.61 -18.83
CA GLY A 123 -7.24 13.51 -19.38
C GLY A 123 -5.94 14.01 -20.03
N ALA A 124 -6.01 15.08 -20.83
CA ALA A 124 -4.84 15.68 -21.46
C ALA A 124 -3.85 16.26 -20.43
N LEU A 125 -4.34 16.93 -19.37
CA LEU A 125 -3.51 17.44 -18.29
C LEU A 125 -2.79 16.30 -17.54
N ILE A 126 -3.52 15.23 -17.20
CA ILE A 126 -2.95 14.05 -16.54
C ILE A 126 -1.93 13.36 -17.44
N ALA A 127 -2.22 13.21 -18.74
CA ALA A 127 -1.31 12.61 -19.71
C ALA A 127 0.00 13.42 -19.85
N MET A 128 -0.10 14.76 -19.91
CA MET A 128 1.07 15.63 -19.97
C MET A 128 1.90 15.53 -18.68
N LEU A 129 1.24 15.53 -17.52
CA LEU A 129 1.92 15.37 -16.23
C LEU A 129 2.62 14.00 -16.11
N ASN A 130 1.95 12.92 -16.51
CA ASN A 130 2.52 11.58 -16.53
C ASN A 130 3.69 11.46 -17.52
N LEU A 131 3.62 12.13 -18.67
CA LEU A 131 4.74 12.16 -19.64
C LEU A 131 5.95 12.94 -19.09
N CYS A 132 5.72 14.09 -18.45
CA CYS A 132 6.77 14.85 -17.78
C CYS A 132 7.41 14.03 -16.65
N TYR A 133 6.59 13.35 -15.83
CA TYR A 133 7.06 12.48 -14.76
C TYR A 133 7.87 11.29 -15.31
N ALA A 134 7.34 10.62 -16.34
CA ALA A 134 7.97 9.50 -17.01
C ALA A 134 9.39 9.82 -17.48
N ARG A 135 9.60 11.00 -18.08
CA ARG A 135 10.94 11.46 -18.49
C ARG A 135 11.81 11.87 -17.31
N ALA A 136 11.23 12.55 -16.32
CA ALA A 136 11.98 13.01 -15.16
C ALA A 136 12.57 11.85 -14.34
N VAL A 137 11.89 10.71 -14.27
CA VAL A 137 12.27 9.64 -13.33
C VAL A 137 13.18 8.55 -13.93
N GLN A 138 13.46 8.58 -15.24
CA GLN A 138 14.25 7.54 -15.93
C GLN A 138 15.65 7.35 -15.34
N HIS A 139 16.27 8.44 -14.89
CA HIS A 139 17.61 8.41 -14.28
C HIS A 139 17.64 7.64 -12.95
N ARG A 140 16.49 7.38 -12.32
CA ARG A 140 16.36 6.67 -11.04
C ARG A 140 16.12 5.17 -11.17
N ILE A 141 15.89 4.68 -12.39
CA ILE A 141 15.57 3.27 -12.64
C ILE A 141 16.72 2.33 -12.23
N PRO A 142 18.01 2.60 -12.55
CA PRO A 142 19.11 1.73 -12.13
C PRO A 142 19.21 1.55 -10.61
N PHE A 143 18.96 2.63 -9.88
CA PHE A 143 18.88 2.65 -8.42
C PHE A 143 17.76 1.75 -7.89
N ALA A 144 16.54 1.84 -8.45
CA ALA A 144 15.44 0.95 -8.07
C ALA A 144 15.76 -0.52 -8.36
N VAL A 145 16.42 -0.81 -9.49
CA VAL A 145 16.86 -2.17 -9.86
C VAL A 145 17.86 -2.74 -8.86
N ALA A 146 18.83 -1.94 -8.40
CA ALA A 146 19.80 -2.40 -7.41
C ALA A 146 19.13 -2.78 -6.07
N ASN A 147 18.20 -1.95 -5.57
CA ASN A 147 17.45 -2.25 -4.37
C ASN A 147 16.58 -3.51 -4.51
N LEU A 148 15.94 -3.70 -5.67
CA LEU A 148 15.16 -4.92 -5.97
C LEU A 148 16.01 -6.19 -5.98
N ARG A 149 17.25 -6.13 -6.47
CA ARG A 149 18.18 -7.29 -6.45
C ARG A 149 18.60 -7.66 -5.05
N VAL A 150 18.89 -6.68 -4.20
CA VAL A 150 19.21 -6.93 -2.78
C VAL A 150 17.99 -7.51 -2.05
N ALA A 151 16.79 -6.98 -2.34
CA ALA A 151 15.55 -7.51 -1.79
C ALA A 151 15.35 -8.98 -2.21
N GLU A 152 15.61 -9.32 -3.47
CA GLU A 152 15.53 -10.71 -3.92
C GLU A 152 16.58 -11.60 -3.25
N GLY A 153 17.83 -11.14 -3.08
CA GLY A 153 18.86 -11.89 -2.37
C GLY A 153 18.43 -12.23 -0.93
N ALA A 154 17.85 -11.26 -0.22
CA ALA A 154 17.32 -11.47 1.13
C ALA A 154 16.17 -12.49 1.16
N ILE A 155 15.24 -12.38 0.20
CA ILE A 155 14.06 -13.25 0.13
C ILE A 155 14.43 -14.66 -0.35
N ALA A 156 15.36 -14.80 -1.29
CA ALA A 156 15.82 -16.09 -1.81
C ALA A 156 16.48 -16.93 -0.71
N LYS A 157 17.23 -16.28 0.19
CA LYS A 157 17.79 -16.94 1.38
C LYS A 157 16.73 -17.29 2.42
N HIS A 158 15.65 -16.50 2.50
CA HIS A 158 14.56 -16.67 3.46
C HIS A 158 13.19 -16.85 2.79
N TRP A 159 13.02 -17.94 2.04
CA TRP A 159 11.74 -18.27 1.39
C TRP A 159 10.56 -18.38 2.37
N SER A 160 10.85 -18.62 3.65
CA SER A 160 9.88 -18.62 4.74
C SER A 160 9.14 -17.29 4.91
N THR A 161 9.67 -16.17 4.39
CA THR A 161 8.97 -14.88 4.35
C THR A 161 7.69 -14.94 3.50
N TYR A 162 7.69 -15.69 2.40
CA TYR A 162 6.47 -15.93 1.61
C TYR A 162 5.46 -16.74 2.39
N ILE A 163 5.89 -17.79 3.11
CA ILE A 163 4.99 -18.60 3.94
C ILE A 163 4.30 -17.73 4.99
N VAL A 164 5.06 -16.86 5.68
CA VAL A 164 4.49 -15.92 6.64
C VAL A 164 3.45 -15.01 5.98
N SER A 165 3.77 -14.43 4.81
CA SER A 165 2.84 -13.59 4.08
C SER A 165 1.54 -14.34 3.73
N VAL A 166 1.65 -15.56 3.20
CA VAL A 166 0.49 -16.41 2.87
C VAL A 166 -0.34 -16.74 4.10
N VAL A 167 0.28 -17.09 5.23
CA VAL A 167 -0.43 -17.37 6.47
C VAL A 167 -1.21 -16.15 6.95
N PHE A 168 -0.61 -14.96 6.95
CA PHE A 168 -1.33 -13.74 7.35
C PHE A 168 -2.41 -13.32 6.36
N THR A 169 -2.24 -13.60 5.05
CA THR A 169 -3.32 -13.42 4.06
C THR A 169 -4.49 -14.36 4.34
N VAL A 170 -4.24 -15.63 4.68
CA VAL A 170 -5.30 -16.57 5.07
C VAL A 170 -6.01 -16.10 6.34
N VAL A 171 -5.26 -15.66 7.36
CA VAL A 171 -5.82 -15.06 8.58
C VAL A 171 -6.68 -13.83 8.25
N GLN A 172 -6.24 -13.00 7.31
CA GLN A 172 -6.98 -11.83 6.86
C GLN A 172 -8.30 -12.22 6.16
N ILE A 173 -8.30 -13.26 5.33
CA ILE A 173 -9.52 -13.79 4.70
C ILE A 173 -10.49 -14.31 5.77
N VAL A 174 -10.00 -15.12 6.71
CA VAL A 174 -10.80 -15.63 7.84
C VAL A 174 -11.40 -14.48 8.65
N TRP A 175 -10.62 -13.42 8.90
CA TRP A 175 -11.11 -12.22 9.57
C TRP A 175 -12.25 -11.53 8.79
N VAL A 176 -12.11 -11.38 7.48
CA VAL A 176 -13.16 -10.78 6.62
C VAL A 176 -14.45 -11.61 6.70
N VAL A 177 -14.34 -12.94 6.67
CA VAL A 177 -15.50 -13.85 6.77
C VAL A 177 -16.18 -13.74 8.13
N ILE A 178 -15.42 -13.80 9.23
CA ILE A 178 -15.93 -13.63 10.59
C ILE A 178 -16.62 -12.27 10.74
N TRP A 179 -15.99 -11.21 10.24
CA TRP A 179 -16.55 -9.88 10.29
C TRP A 179 -17.81 -9.73 9.45
N ALA A 180 -17.87 -10.31 8.25
CA ALA A 180 -19.04 -10.27 7.38
C ALA A 180 -20.25 -10.95 8.04
N MET A 181 -20.05 -12.11 8.67
CA MET A 181 -21.11 -12.79 9.45
C MET A 181 -21.58 -11.95 10.64
N ALA A 182 -20.67 -11.30 11.35
CA ALA A 182 -21.02 -10.38 12.43
C ALA A 182 -21.83 -9.17 11.92
N LEU A 183 -21.44 -8.58 10.79
CA LEU A 183 -22.18 -7.48 10.17
C LEU A 183 -23.60 -7.89 9.79
N LEU A 184 -23.76 -9.05 9.15
CA LEU A 184 -25.09 -9.57 8.78
C LEU A 184 -25.97 -9.78 10.00
N GLY A 185 -25.44 -10.38 11.07
CA GLY A 185 -26.18 -10.59 12.32
C GLY A 185 -26.62 -9.27 12.97
N VAL A 186 -25.73 -8.28 13.04
CA VAL A 186 -26.06 -6.96 13.59
C VAL A 186 -27.07 -6.22 12.72
N ALA A 187 -26.95 -6.29 11.39
CA ALA A 187 -27.86 -5.65 10.46
C ALA A 187 -29.29 -6.22 10.58
N ASN A 188 -29.42 -7.55 10.71
CA ASN A 188 -30.71 -8.21 10.88
C ASN A 188 -31.36 -7.89 12.23
N GLN A 189 -30.59 -7.93 13.32
CA GLN A 189 -31.11 -7.58 14.65
C GLN A 189 -31.66 -6.14 14.68
N ILE A 190 -30.95 -5.18 14.08
CA ILE A 190 -31.41 -3.79 13.99
C ILE A 190 -32.69 -3.67 13.16
N ALA A 191 -32.85 -4.49 12.12
CA ALA A 191 -34.05 -4.54 11.29
C ALA A 191 -35.25 -5.15 12.04
N GLU A 192 -35.03 -6.19 12.84
CA GLU A 192 -36.06 -6.81 13.68
C GLU A 192 -36.53 -5.89 14.81
N ASP A 193 -35.62 -5.16 15.46
CA ASP A 193 -35.94 -4.24 16.55
C ASP A 193 -36.69 -2.98 16.07
N ASN A 194 -36.64 -2.68 14.76
CA ASN A 194 -37.38 -1.59 14.13
C ASN A 194 -38.32 -2.12 13.02
N PRO A 195 -39.32 -2.94 13.36
CA PRO A 195 -40.25 -3.45 12.38
C PRO A 195 -40.97 -2.25 11.77
N SER A 196 -40.72 -1.98 10.49
CA SER A 196 -41.51 -1.00 9.75
C SER A 196 -42.97 -1.38 9.95
N SER A 197 -43.76 -0.50 10.57
CA SER A 197 -45.20 -0.68 10.66
C SER A 197 -45.73 -0.86 9.25
N SER A 198 -46.08 -2.09 8.90
CA SER A 198 -46.73 -2.45 7.65
C SER A 198 -48.14 -1.86 7.68
N SER A 199 -48.26 -0.57 7.38
CA SER A 199 -49.54 -0.02 6.94
C SER A 199 -49.76 -0.52 5.52
N THR A 200 -50.57 -1.55 5.40
CA THR A 200 -51.17 -2.03 4.16
C THR A 200 -51.87 -0.88 3.45
N THR A 201 -51.18 -0.17 2.56
CA THR A 201 -51.84 0.60 1.48
C THR A 201 -50.87 0.71 0.32
N THR A 202 -51.29 0.13 -0.80
CA THR A 202 -50.71 0.26 -2.14
C THR A 202 -50.54 1.73 -2.54
N THR A 203 -49.40 2.34 -2.21
CA THR A 203 -48.80 3.46 -2.96
C THR A 203 -47.31 3.50 -2.62
N SER A 204 -46.47 3.38 -3.64
CA SER A 204 -45.01 3.33 -3.59
C SER A 204 -44.41 4.54 -2.88
N THR A 205 -44.35 4.49 -1.55
CA THR A 205 -43.71 5.50 -0.72
C THR A 205 -42.49 4.86 -0.10
N ARG A 206 -41.31 5.32 -0.52
CA ARG A 206 -39.99 4.94 -0.02
C ARG A 206 -40.04 4.85 1.51
N SER A 207 -39.96 3.63 2.04
CA SER A 207 -39.83 3.36 3.46
C SER A 207 -38.60 4.09 3.98
N THR A 208 -38.83 5.18 4.71
CA THR A 208 -37.77 5.97 5.32
C THR A 208 -37.53 5.34 6.68
N TYR A 209 -36.57 4.41 6.74
CA TYR A 209 -36.11 3.83 8.00
C TYR A 209 -35.72 4.98 8.94
N LYS A 210 -36.42 5.12 10.07
CA LYS A 210 -36.08 6.09 11.10
C LYS A 210 -34.87 5.54 11.87
N GLN A 211 -33.70 5.69 11.28
CA GLN A 211 -32.46 5.11 11.80
C GLN A 211 -32.11 5.75 13.14
N SER A 212 -32.12 4.96 14.22
CA SER A 212 -31.74 5.41 15.55
C SER A 212 -30.23 5.76 15.60
N GLY A 213 -29.85 6.74 16.43
CA GLY A 213 -28.44 7.12 16.60
C GLY A 213 -27.54 5.95 17.03
N GLU A 214 -28.11 4.97 17.72
CA GLU A 214 -27.43 3.75 18.17
C GLU A 214 -26.99 2.86 17.00
N SER A 215 -27.78 2.80 15.92
CA SER A 215 -27.45 2.06 14.71
C SER A 215 -26.18 2.61 14.03
N TYR A 216 -26.03 3.93 13.97
CA TYR A 216 -24.83 4.57 13.40
C TYR A 216 -23.56 4.26 14.20
N VAL A 217 -23.65 4.25 15.53
CA VAL A 217 -22.51 3.91 16.41
C VAL A 217 -22.09 2.45 16.22
N ALA A 218 -23.06 1.53 16.11
CA ALA A 218 -22.77 0.12 15.85
C ALA A 218 -22.07 -0.10 14.50
N TYR A 219 -22.57 0.50 13.43
CA TYR A 219 -21.93 0.41 12.10
C TYR A 219 -20.54 1.04 12.08
N PHE A 220 -20.34 2.18 12.74
CA PHE A 220 -19.02 2.79 12.85
C PHE A 220 -18.03 1.88 13.58
N PHE A 221 -18.44 1.28 14.70
CA PHE A 221 -17.61 0.32 15.44
C PHE A 221 -17.25 -0.90 14.59
N LEU A 222 -18.22 -1.45 13.84
CA LEU A 222 -17.96 -2.57 12.92
C LEU A 222 -16.95 -2.16 11.83
N LEU A 223 -17.11 -1.00 11.21
CA LEU A 223 -16.16 -0.49 10.20
C LEU A 223 -14.76 -0.27 10.79
N LEU A 224 -14.68 0.32 11.98
CA LEU A 224 -13.41 0.50 12.68
C LEU A 224 -12.74 -0.86 12.94
N SER A 225 -13.51 -1.84 13.43
CA SER A 225 -13.02 -3.19 13.69
C SER A 225 -12.52 -3.87 12.41
N PHE A 226 -13.26 -3.74 11.30
CA PHE A 226 -12.88 -4.28 9.99
C PHE A 226 -11.50 -3.78 9.57
N TYR A 227 -11.37 -2.46 9.42
CA TYR A 227 -10.12 -1.85 8.98
C TYR A 227 -8.98 -2.10 9.96
N TRP A 228 -9.28 -2.14 11.26
CA TRP A 228 -8.26 -2.38 12.28
C TRP A 228 -7.66 -3.78 12.16
N GLY A 229 -8.49 -4.81 11.97
CA GLY A 229 -8.00 -6.17 11.73
C GLY A 229 -7.17 -6.27 10.45
N LEU A 230 -7.66 -5.73 9.32
CA LEU A 230 -6.91 -5.74 8.06
C LEU A 230 -5.53 -5.07 8.19
N GLN A 231 -5.47 -3.93 8.87
CA GLN A 231 -4.22 -3.21 9.11
C GLN A 231 -3.28 -4.01 10.01
N VAL A 232 -3.77 -4.59 11.11
CA VAL A 232 -2.93 -5.37 12.03
C VAL A 232 -2.29 -6.56 11.31
N PHE A 233 -3.05 -7.38 10.58
CA PHE A 233 -2.47 -8.55 9.90
C PHE A 233 -1.44 -8.17 8.84
N LYS A 234 -1.74 -7.15 8.02
CA LYS A 234 -0.79 -6.60 7.03
C LYS A 234 0.50 -6.11 7.70
N ASN A 235 0.38 -5.38 8.80
CA ASN A 235 1.52 -4.76 9.47
C ASN A 235 2.35 -5.78 10.30
N VAL A 236 1.73 -6.86 10.80
CA VAL A 236 2.48 -7.98 11.40
C VAL A 236 3.34 -8.69 10.35
N ALA A 237 2.81 -8.92 9.14
CA ALA A 237 3.60 -9.48 8.05
C ALA A 237 4.75 -8.53 7.65
N HIS A 238 4.47 -7.23 7.48
CA HIS A 238 5.47 -6.22 7.13
C HIS A 238 6.61 -6.12 8.16
N THR A 239 6.28 -6.04 9.45
CA THR A 239 7.28 -6.01 10.55
C THR A 239 8.10 -7.29 10.64
N THR A 240 7.50 -8.45 10.35
CA THR A 240 8.20 -9.74 10.30
C THR A 240 9.21 -9.78 9.15
N VAL A 241 8.80 -9.35 7.96
CA VAL A 241 9.71 -9.27 6.80
C VAL A 241 10.84 -8.27 7.08
N ALA A 242 10.54 -7.12 7.68
CA ALA A 242 11.55 -6.13 8.04
C ALA A 242 12.60 -6.68 9.03
N GLY A 243 12.17 -7.38 10.08
CA GLY A 243 13.10 -8.04 11.01
C GLY A 243 13.96 -9.11 10.33
N THR A 244 13.38 -9.85 9.37
CA THR A 244 14.08 -10.90 8.63
C THR A 244 15.15 -10.32 7.71
N VAL A 245 14.80 -9.29 6.93
CA VAL A 245 15.69 -8.64 5.98
C VAL A 245 16.80 -7.87 6.70
N ALA A 246 16.51 -7.25 7.84
CA ALA A 246 17.55 -6.65 8.66
C ALA A 246 18.51 -7.71 9.25
N THR A 247 18.00 -8.87 9.67
CA THR A 247 18.87 -9.96 10.15
C THR A 247 19.80 -10.45 9.03
N PHE A 248 19.30 -10.54 7.79
CA PHE A 248 20.10 -10.79 6.59
C PHE A 248 21.12 -9.69 6.32
N TRP A 249 20.74 -8.42 6.47
CA TRP A 249 21.63 -7.28 6.26
C TRP A 249 22.87 -7.32 7.16
N TYR A 250 22.67 -7.62 8.45
CA TYR A 250 23.74 -7.57 9.46
C TYR A 250 24.50 -8.89 9.63
N ASN A 251 24.00 -10.02 9.13
CA ASN A 251 24.63 -11.33 9.34
C ASN A 251 24.72 -12.16 8.06
N ALA A 252 25.93 -12.65 7.77
CA ALA A 252 26.19 -13.58 6.67
C ALA A 252 25.52 -14.95 6.86
N GLU A 253 25.29 -15.37 8.10
CA GLU A 253 24.51 -16.56 8.46
C GLU A 253 23.26 -16.14 9.24
N SER A 254 22.07 -16.43 8.71
CA SER A 254 20.81 -15.85 9.18
C SER A 254 19.71 -16.91 9.37
N SER A 255 20.09 -18.14 9.71
CA SER A 255 19.14 -19.24 9.92
C SER A 255 18.10 -18.89 11.00
N GLY A 256 16.84 -19.24 10.77
CA GLY A 256 15.74 -18.98 11.71
C GLY A 256 15.31 -17.50 11.87
N ALA A 257 15.88 -16.57 11.09
CA ALA A 257 15.58 -15.13 11.17
C ALA A 257 14.08 -14.80 11.08
N THR A 258 13.36 -15.45 10.16
CA THR A 258 11.92 -15.25 9.97
C THR A 258 11.10 -15.65 11.19
N GLY A 259 11.42 -16.80 11.81
CA GLY A 259 10.71 -17.28 12.99
C GLY A 259 10.95 -16.40 14.21
N ALA A 260 12.18 -15.95 14.42
CA ALA A 260 12.53 -15.01 15.49
C ALA A 260 11.84 -13.65 15.29
N SER A 261 11.81 -13.14 14.07
CA SER A 261 11.14 -11.88 13.71
C SER A 261 9.63 -11.98 13.84
N LEU A 262 9.04 -13.12 13.46
CA LEU A 262 7.61 -13.39 13.63
C LEU A 262 7.24 -13.42 15.10
N LYS A 263 7.98 -14.20 15.91
CA LYS A 263 7.78 -14.28 17.36
C LYS A 263 7.83 -12.89 17.99
N ARG A 264 8.81 -12.06 17.62
CA ARG A 264 8.91 -10.68 18.12
C ARG A 264 7.70 -9.83 17.71
N SER A 265 7.27 -9.93 16.46
CA SER A 265 6.15 -9.15 15.90
C SER A 265 4.81 -9.53 16.54
N THR A 266 4.61 -10.80 16.90
CA THR A 266 3.37 -11.30 17.54
C THR A 266 3.39 -11.26 19.07
N THR A 267 4.52 -10.95 19.70
CA THR A 267 4.64 -10.89 21.17
C THR A 267 5.04 -9.49 21.65
N THR A 268 6.33 -9.18 21.63
CA THR A 268 6.87 -7.96 22.26
C THR A 268 6.52 -6.69 21.49
N SER A 269 6.40 -6.78 20.17
CA SER A 269 6.11 -5.63 19.29
C SER A 269 4.64 -5.54 18.88
N PHE A 270 3.80 -6.49 19.28
CA PHE A 270 2.40 -6.59 18.82
C PHE A 270 1.57 -5.37 19.22
N GLY A 271 1.77 -4.83 20.44
CA GLY A 271 1.09 -3.61 20.89
C GLY A 271 1.43 -2.39 20.04
N SER A 272 2.70 -2.20 19.70
CA SER A 272 3.14 -1.13 18.79
C SER A 272 2.48 -1.24 17.41
N ILE A 273 2.34 -2.46 16.90
CA ILE A 273 1.69 -2.74 15.62
C ILE A 273 0.19 -2.43 15.69
N CYS A 274 -0.48 -2.83 16.78
CA CYS A 274 -1.89 -2.55 17.02
C CYS A 274 -2.17 -1.05 17.11
N PHE A 275 -1.31 -0.30 17.82
CA PHE A 275 -1.45 1.15 17.99
C PHE A 275 -1.32 1.89 16.65
N GLY A 276 -0.27 1.64 15.87
CA GLY A 276 -0.10 2.27 14.56
C GLY A 276 -1.26 1.94 13.60
N SER A 277 -1.75 0.69 13.66
CA SER A 277 -2.82 0.20 12.80
C SER A 277 -4.16 0.83 13.16
N LEU A 278 -4.41 1.10 14.44
CA LEU A 278 -5.62 1.75 14.93
C LEU A 278 -5.78 3.15 14.37
N ILE A 279 -4.69 3.94 14.29
CA ILE A 279 -4.75 5.31 13.79
C ILE A 279 -5.20 5.34 12.32
N VAL A 280 -4.63 4.46 11.49
CA VAL A 280 -5.02 4.37 10.07
C VAL A 280 -6.44 3.82 9.93
N ALA A 281 -6.80 2.78 10.69
CA ALA A 281 -8.13 2.21 10.66
C ALA A 281 -9.21 3.21 11.07
N PHE A 282 -8.94 4.06 12.05
CA PHE A 282 -9.86 5.11 12.48
C PHE A 282 -10.12 6.13 11.37
N LEU A 283 -9.06 6.58 10.66
CA LEU A 283 -9.21 7.48 9.52
C LEU A 283 -9.99 6.82 8.38
N GLN A 284 -9.77 5.53 8.13
CA GLN A 284 -10.52 4.75 7.13
C GLN A 284 -12.00 4.63 7.50
N ALA A 285 -12.32 4.34 8.77
CA ALA A 285 -13.70 4.25 9.25
C ALA A 285 -14.43 5.60 9.18
N LEU A 286 -13.76 6.70 9.56
CA LEU A 286 -14.33 8.05 9.42
C LEU A 286 -14.63 8.39 7.97
N ARG A 287 -13.70 8.10 7.06
CA ARG A 287 -13.88 8.34 5.62
C ARG A 287 -15.02 7.51 5.04
N ALA A 288 -15.15 6.25 5.45
CA ALA A 288 -16.25 5.39 5.01
C ALA A 288 -17.62 5.89 5.50
N SER A 289 -17.67 6.43 6.72
CA SER A 289 -18.93 6.90 7.34
C SER A 289 -19.39 8.26 6.80
N GLY A 290 -18.46 9.14 6.43
CA GLY A 290 -18.76 10.49 5.91
C GLY A 290 -19.30 10.53 4.47
N ARG A 291 -19.40 9.39 3.77
CA ARG A 291 -19.86 9.31 2.37
C ARG A 291 -21.37 9.48 2.19
N GLN A 292 -22.16 9.50 3.26
CA GLN A 292 -23.62 9.56 3.18
C GLN A 292 -24.15 10.99 2.95
N ASP A 293 -23.41 12.02 3.35
CA ASP A 293 -23.82 13.40 3.17
C ASP A 293 -23.25 13.97 1.86
N GLY A 294 -24.12 14.21 0.86
CA GLY A 294 -23.74 14.84 -0.41
C GLY A 294 -23.39 16.33 -0.33
N SER A 295 -22.98 16.82 0.85
CA SER A 295 -22.69 18.23 1.11
C SER A 295 -21.28 18.63 0.67
N ALA A 296 -21.08 19.91 0.35
CA ALA A 296 -19.75 20.43 0.00
C ALA A 296 -18.74 20.28 1.17
N LEU A 297 -19.22 20.34 2.41
CA LEU A 297 -18.42 20.13 3.61
C LEU A 297 -17.96 18.68 3.75
N ALA A 298 -18.82 17.69 3.43
CA ALA A 298 -18.46 16.29 3.44
C ALA A 298 -17.39 15.97 2.39
N CYS A 299 -17.47 16.57 1.19
CA CYS A 299 -16.44 16.43 0.16
C CYS A 299 -15.07 16.98 0.60
N PHE A 300 -15.06 18.16 1.25
CA PHE A 300 -13.83 18.75 1.78
C PHE A 300 -13.24 17.91 2.93
N ALA A 301 -14.10 17.44 3.84
CA ALA A 301 -13.71 16.54 4.93
C ALA A 301 -13.17 15.20 4.38
N GLU A 302 -13.78 14.61 3.36
CA GLU A 302 -13.30 13.39 2.70
C GLU A 302 -11.92 13.61 2.06
N CYS A 303 -11.67 14.79 1.48
CA CYS A 303 -10.37 15.14 0.92
C CYS A 303 -9.28 15.25 2.01
N ILE A 304 -9.56 15.98 3.10
CA ILE A 304 -8.66 16.09 4.27
C ILE A 304 -8.41 14.70 4.88
N LEU A 305 -9.52 13.97 5.10
CA LEU A 305 -9.64 12.54 5.34
C LEU A 305 -8.56 11.73 4.64
N GLY A 306 -8.66 11.78 3.31
CA GLY A 306 -7.79 11.06 2.40
C GLY A 306 -6.33 11.47 2.53
N CYS A 307 -5.99 12.77 2.59
CA CYS A 307 -4.57 13.12 2.76
C CYS A 307 -4.02 12.73 4.13
N LEU A 308 -4.80 12.83 5.21
CA LEU A 308 -4.33 12.43 6.54
C LEU A 308 -4.11 10.92 6.60
N GLN A 309 -5.02 10.13 6.01
CA GLN A 309 -4.86 8.69 5.88
C GLN A 309 -3.60 8.33 5.11
N SER A 310 -3.40 8.90 3.91
CA SER A 310 -2.21 8.62 3.09
C SER A 310 -0.91 9.03 3.78
N LEU A 311 -0.93 10.15 4.50
CA LEU A 311 0.22 10.62 5.27
C LEU A 311 0.57 9.65 6.41
N MET A 312 -0.44 9.20 7.15
CA MET A 312 -0.25 8.22 8.22
C MET A 312 0.22 6.87 7.70
N GLU A 313 -0.36 6.35 6.61
CA GLU A 313 0.09 5.11 5.98
C GLU A 313 1.55 5.18 5.54
N TYR A 314 1.97 6.31 4.97
CA TYR A 314 3.35 6.54 4.57
C TYR A 314 4.30 6.55 5.79
N PHE A 315 3.98 7.29 6.86
CA PHE A 315 4.82 7.31 8.06
C PHE A 315 4.85 5.95 8.77
N ASN A 316 3.72 5.26 8.82
CA ASN A 316 3.60 3.95 9.43
C ASN A 316 4.51 2.93 8.76
N ARG A 317 4.62 2.92 7.42
CA ARG A 317 5.54 2.03 6.67
C ARG A 317 6.96 2.08 7.26
N TRP A 318 7.51 3.28 7.44
CA TRP A 318 8.87 3.45 7.96
C TRP A 318 8.99 3.17 9.45
N ALA A 319 7.99 3.59 10.24
CA ALA A 319 7.96 3.32 11.68
C ALA A 319 7.93 1.82 11.97
N TYR A 320 7.15 1.05 11.20
CA TYR A 320 7.06 -0.40 11.38
C TYR A 320 8.35 -1.13 11.06
N VAL A 321 9.15 -0.67 10.08
CA VAL A 321 10.50 -1.22 9.87
C VAL A 321 11.31 -1.15 11.17
N TYR A 322 11.35 0.00 11.83
CA TYR A 322 12.03 0.16 13.13
C TYR A 322 11.43 -0.70 14.25
N VAL A 323 10.10 -0.87 14.28
CA VAL A 323 9.42 -1.77 15.22
C VAL A 323 9.84 -3.23 14.99
N GLY A 324 10.01 -3.66 13.73
CA GLY A 324 10.47 -5.00 13.38
C GLY A 324 11.93 -5.24 13.76
N ILE A 325 12.82 -4.29 13.43
CA ILE A 325 14.27 -4.41 13.67
C ILE A 325 14.59 -4.33 15.16
N TYR A 326 14.09 -3.31 15.85
CA TYR A 326 14.52 -2.96 17.22
C TYR A 326 13.50 -3.28 18.31
N GLY A 327 12.23 -3.49 17.95
CA GLY A 327 11.18 -3.69 18.96
C GLY A 327 10.89 -2.43 19.78
N TYR A 328 10.99 -1.24 19.19
CA TYR A 328 10.62 0.02 19.85
C TYR A 328 9.10 0.17 19.99
N LYS A 329 8.70 1.04 20.93
CA LYS A 329 7.33 1.61 20.96
C LYS A 329 7.07 2.34 19.65
N PHE A 330 5.81 2.34 19.19
CA PHE A 330 5.48 2.89 17.88
C PHE A 330 5.88 4.37 17.73
N THR A 331 5.58 5.21 18.73
CA THR A 331 5.92 6.64 18.69
C THR A 331 7.43 6.89 18.74
N GLN A 332 8.17 6.05 19.46
CA GLN A 332 9.63 6.08 19.51
C GLN A 332 10.24 5.65 18.18
N ALA A 333 9.72 4.57 17.58
CA ALA A 333 10.14 4.06 16.28
C ALA A 333 9.96 5.12 15.18
N GLY A 334 8.78 5.74 15.12
CA GLY A 334 8.48 6.80 14.17
C GLY A 334 9.41 8.02 14.31
N LYS A 335 9.68 8.45 15.56
CA LYS A 335 10.63 9.55 15.81
C LYS A 335 12.06 9.17 15.42
N ALA A 336 12.50 7.97 15.75
CA ALA A 336 13.85 7.50 15.46
C ALA A 336 14.11 7.40 13.95
N VAL A 337 13.19 6.80 13.18
CA VAL A 337 13.35 6.65 11.73
C VAL A 337 13.33 8.01 11.01
N LEU A 338 12.44 8.91 11.42
CA LEU A 338 12.40 10.27 10.85
C LEU A 338 13.65 11.08 11.21
N GLN A 339 14.17 10.91 12.43
CA GLN A 339 15.41 11.54 12.84
C GLN A 339 16.60 10.99 12.04
N LEU A 340 16.65 9.67 11.79
CA LEU A 340 17.68 9.06 10.96
C LEU A 340 17.65 9.64 9.54
N PHE A 341 16.48 9.68 8.90
CA PHE A 341 16.36 10.19 7.54
C PHE A 341 16.73 11.66 7.43
N LYS A 342 16.31 12.48 8.41
CA LYS A 342 16.67 13.90 8.47
C LYS A 342 18.17 14.12 8.67
N GLN A 343 18.81 13.31 9.53
CA GLN A 343 20.26 13.42 9.79
C GLN A 343 21.10 12.97 8.60
N ARG A 344 20.63 12.00 7.82
CA ARG A 344 21.33 11.46 6.66
C ARG A 344 20.97 12.15 5.34
N GLY A 345 19.93 12.98 5.30
CA GLY A 345 19.43 13.64 4.07
C GLY A 345 18.60 12.72 3.17
N PHE A 346 18.04 11.63 3.70
CA PHE A 346 17.34 10.60 2.92
C PHE A 346 15.89 10.96 2.56
N ASP A 347 15.35 12.07 3.10
CA ASP A 347 13.97 12.51 2.84
C ASP A 347 13.67 12.66 1.33
N ALA A 348 14.63 13.13 0.54
CA ALA A 348 14.48 13.25 -0.91
C ALA A 348 14.46 11.87 -1.60
N ILE A 349 15.36 10.97 -1.17
CA ILE A 349 15.56 9.64 -1.77
C ILE A 349 14.30 8.78 -1.64
N ILE A 350 13.70 8.80 -0.46
CA ILE A 350 12.55 7.95 -0.13
C ILE A 350 11.30 8.35 -0.93
N ASN A 351 11.16 9.65 -1.22
CA ASN A 351 10.06 10.15 -2.03
C ASN A 351 10.16 9.77 -3.51
N ASP A 352 11.31 9.23 -3.93
CA ASP A 352 11.56 8.80 -5.30
C ASP A 352 11.39 7.28 -5.51
N ASP A 353 10.80 6.56 -4.53
CA ASP A 353 10.51 5.13 -4.63
C ASP A 353 9.45 4.82 -5.70
N LEU A 354 9.88 4.12 -6.77
CA LEU A 354 9.03 3.69 -7.88
C LEU A 354 8.48 2.27 -7.70
N ILE A 355 9.01 1.52 -6.74
CA ILE A 355 8.83 0.06 -6.69
C ILE A 355 7.38 -0.28 -6.35
N GLY A 356 6.76 0.45 -5.42
CA GLY A 356 5.36 0.24 -5.03
C GLY A 356 4.39 0.29 -6.22
N ASN A 357 4.59 1.21 -7.18
CA ASN A 357 3.74 1.29 -8.37
C ASN A 357 3.90 0.06 -9.26
N VAL A 358 5.14 -0.37 -9.50
CA VAL A 358 5.43 -1.53 -10.35
C VAL A 358 4.83 -2.80 -9.75
N LEU A 359 4.94 -2.96 -8.43
CA LEU A 359 4.29 -4.06 -7.71
C LEU A 359 2.76 -3.98 -7.82
N GLY A 360 2.16 -2.79 -7.70
CA GLY A 360 0.72 -2.61 -7.91
C GLY A 360 0.26 -3.01 -9.32
N PHE A 361 0.97 -2.58 -10.36
CA PHE A 361 0.67 -2.97 -11.74
C PHE A 361 0.88 -4.46 -11.99
N ALA A 362 1.86 -5.09 -11.36
CA ALA A 362 2.03 -6.53 -11.43
C ALA A 362 0.83 -7.27 -10.80
N ALA A 363 0.33 -6.82 -9.65
CA ALA A 363 -0.87 -7.38 -9.03
C ALA A 363 -2.10 -7.23 -9.94
N LEU A 364 -2.28 -6.06 -10.57
CA LEU A 364 -3.33 -5.83 -11.57
C LEU A 364 -3.18 -6.77 -12.78
N GLY A 365 -1.96 -6.97 -13.28
CA GLY A 365 -1.68 -7.88 -14.39
C GLY A 365 -2.07 -9.32 -14.06
N VAL A 366 -1.72 -9.82 -12.86
CA VAL A 366 -2.16 -11.14 -12.38
C VAL A 366 -3.68 -11.20 -12.28
N GLY A 367 -4.32 -10.17 -11.73
CA GLY A 367 -5.77 -10.04 -11.66
C GLY A 367 -6.45 -10.14 -13.02
N LEU A 368 -5.95 -9.41 -14.03
CA LEU A 368 -6.51 -9.43 -15.39
C LEU A 368 -6.35 -10.80 -16.07
N ILE A 369 -5.22 -11.46 -15.88
CA ILE A 369 -5.02 -12.83 -16.38
C ILE A 369 -6.03 -13.78 -15.72
N CYS A 370 -6.20 -13.70 -14.40
CA CYS A 370 -7.19 -14.49 -13.69
C CYS A 370 -8.63 -14.18 -14.09
N ALA A 371 -8.95 -12.91 -14.40
CA ALA A 371 -10.25 -12.51 -14.93
C ALA A 371 -10.53 -13.15 -16.29
N GLY A 372 -9.55 -13.15 -17.19
CA GLY A 372 -9.65 -13.81 -18.49
C GLY A 372 -9.81 -15.34 -18.37
N VAL A 373 -9.09 -15.96 -17.43
CA VAL A 373 -9.26 -17.40 -17.13
C VAL A 373 -10.67 -17.67 -16.57
N GLY A 374 -11.18 -16.83 -15.66
CA GLY A 374 -12.53 -16.94 -15.12
C GLY A 374 -13.61 -16.81 -16.20
N ALA A 375 -13.47 -15.86 -17.12
CA ALA A 375 -14.36 -15.70 -18.27
C ALA A 375 -14.31 -16.92 -19.21
N LEU A 376 -13.10 -17.43 -19.50
CA LEU A 376 -12.91 -18.60 -20.35
C LEU A 376 -13.56 -19.85 -19.74
N ILE A 377 -13.41 -20.07 -18.43
CA ILE A 377 -14.06 -21.19 -17.72
C ILE A 377 -15.59 -21.09 -17.86
N ALA A 378 -16.15 -19.89 -17.71
CA ALA A 378 -17.58 -19.67 -17.84
C ALA A 378 -18.13 -19.96 -19.25
N GLU A 379 -17.36 -19.66 -20.30
CA GLU A 379 -17.78 -19.89 -21.68
C GLU A 379 -17.54 -21.34 -22.15
N THR A 380 -16.55 -22.03 -21.59
CA THR A 380 -16.16 -23.38 -22.01
C THR A 380 -16.81 -24.48 -21.18
N THR A 381 -17.28 -24.17 -19.97
CA THR A 381 -17.83 -25.15 -19.05
C THR A 381 -19.28 -24.79 -18.72
N ASP A 382 -20.22 -25.69 -19.04
CA ASP A 382 -21.64 -25.58 -18.63
C ASP A 382 -21.86 -25.79 -17.12
N ALA A 383 -20.82 -25.63 -16.29
CA ALA A 383 -20.85 -25.91 -14.86
C ALA A 383 -21.64 -24.87 -14.04
N VAL A 384 -21.91 -23.70 -14.61
CA VAL A 384 -22.59 -22.59 -13.92
C VAL A 384 -23.53 -21.87 -14.89
N THR A 385 -24.84 -22.04 -14.73
CA THR A 385 -25.86 -21.64 -15.72
C THR A 385 -26.78 -20.51 -15.28
N PHE A 386 -26.35 -19.64 -14.37
CA PHE A 386 -27.11 -18.44 -13.99
C PHE A 386 -26.83 -17.23 -14.91
N GLN A 387 -27.78 -16.28 -14.98
CA GLN A 387 -27.65 -15.08 -15.80
C GLN A 387 -26.41 -14.25 -15.41
N ASN A 388 -25.58 -13.90 -16.39
CA ASN A 388 -24.30 -13.19 -16.22
C ASN A 388 -23.17 -13.99 -15.54
N SER A 389 -23.19 -15.33 -15.62
CA SER A 389 -22.13 -16.20 -15.08
C SER A 389 -20.72 -15.82 -15.56
N THR A 390 -20.55 -15.44 -16.83
CA THR A 390 -19.26 -14.98 -17.37
C THR A 390 -18.73 -13.74 -16.66
N ALA A 391 -19.56 -12.71 -16.49
CA ALA A 391 -19.15 -11.48 -15.81
C ALA A 391 -18.87 -11.76 -14.32
N PHE A 392 -19.69 -12.58 -13.67
CA PHE A 392 -19.49 -12.96 -12.28
C PHE A 392 -18.15 -13.70 -12.07
N LEU A 393 -17.88 -14.75 -12.86
CA LEU A 393 -16.64 -15.53 -12.76
C LEU A 393 -15.41 -14.71 -13.15
N ALA A 394 -15.52 -13.80 -14.12
CA ALA A 394 -14.44 -12.87 -14.46
C ALA A 394 -14.12 -11.91 -13.30
N ILE A 395 -15.13 -11.32 -12.67
CA ILE A 395 -14.95 -10.43 -11.50
C ILE A 395 -14.39 -11.22 -10.32
N LEU A 396 -14.91 -12.43 -10.06
CA LEU A 396 -14.42 -13.30 -9.01
C LEU A 396 -12.94 -13.65 -9.22
N GLY A 397 -12.57 -14.05 -10.44
CA GLY A 397 -11.19 -14.32 -10.83
C GLY A 397 -10.29 -13.09 -10.69
N PHE A 398 -10.78 -11.90 -11.05
CA PHE A 398 -10.05 -10.64 -10.89
C PHE A 398 -9.75 -10.33 -9.41
N VAL A 399 -10.76 -10.40 -8.55
CA VAL A 399 -10.64 -10.09 -7.12
C VAL A 399 -9.72 -11.09 -6.42
N ILE A 400 -9.90 -12.39 -6.68
CA ILE A 400 -9.03 -13.44 -6.13
C ILE A 400 -7.61 -13.26 -6.64
N GLY A 401 -7.44 -13.02 -7.95
CA GLY A 401 -6.13 -12.82 -8.58
C GLY A 401 -5.35 -11.67 -7.96
N ILE A 402 -5.98 -10.50 -7.78
CA ILE A 402 -5.33 -9.35 -7.11
C ILE A 402 -5.03 -9.67 -5.65
N GLY A 403 -6.02 -10.17 -4.90
CA GLY A 403 -5.87 -10.44 -3.47
C GLY A 403 -4.70 -11.39 -3.19
N VAL A 404 -4.60 -12.47 -3.98
CA VAL A 404 -3.50 -13.42 -3.89
C VAL A 404 -2.18 -12.80 -4.36
N ALA A 405 -2.17 -12.09 -5.49
CA ALA A 405 -0.94 -11.52 -6.05
C ALA A 405 -0.27 -10.48 -5.15
N VAL A 406 -1.05 -9.69 -4.42
CA VAL A 406 -0.51 -8.71 -3.46
C VAL A 406 0.33 -9.37 -2.37
N THR A 407 0.07 -10.63 -2.04
CA THR A 407 0.75 -11.35 -0.93
C THR A 407 2.28 -11.46 -1.12
N PRO A 408 2.80 -12.07 -2.20
CA PRO A 408 4.25 -12.12 -2.43
C PRO A 408 4.84 -10.76 -2.83
N LEU A 409 4.06 -9.88 -3.47
CA LEU A 409 4.52 -8.55 -3.85
C LEU A 409 4.72 -7.64 -2.64
N ALA A 410 3.88 -7.75 -1.61
CA ALA A 410 4.03 -7.02 -0.35
C ALA A 410 5.32 -7.40 0.41
N VAL A 411 5.81 -8.64 0.23
CA VAL A 411 7.11 -9.06 0.79
C VAL A 411 8.24 -8.27 0.14
N ILE A 412 8.23 -8.10 -1.18
CA ILE A 412 9.23 -7.28 -1.88
C ILE A 412 9.16 -5.83 -1.41
N ASP A 413 7.96 -5.25 -1.34
CA ASP A 413 7.78 -3.86 -0.89
C ASP A 413 8.37 -3.64 0.51
N SER A 414 8.09 -4.59 1.42
CA SER A 414 8.58 -4.57 2.80
C SER A 414 10.11 -4.71 2.87
N SER A 415 10.68 -5.60 2.05
CA SER A 415 12.12 -5.81 1.96
C SER A 415 12.85 -4.56 1.46
N VAL A 416 12.31 -3.92 0.42
CA VAL A 416 12.86 -2.68 -0.13
C VAL A 416 12.84 -1.56 0.91
N ALA A 417 11.71 -1.33 1.58
CA ALA A 417 11.61 -0.34 2.65
C ALA A 417 12.65 -0.58 3.76
N THR A 418 12.91 -1.86 4.07
CA THR A 418 13.92 -2.26 5.06
C THR A 418 15.34 -1.97 4.58
N ILE A 419 15.64 -2.23 3.31
CA ILE A 419 16.95 -1.92 2.71
C ILE A 419 17.25 -0.43 2.78
N PHE A 420 16.29 0.45 2.49
CA PHE A 420 16.46 1.90 2.65
C PHE A 420 16.84 2.29 4.08
N VAL A 421 16.16 1.70 5.07
CA VAL A 421 16.43 1.96 6.48
C VAL A 421 17.81 1.44 6.89
N CYS A 422 18.11 0.18 6.59
CA CYS A 422 19.38 -0.45 6.96
C CYS A 422 20.57 0.24 6.29
N PHE A 423 20.44 0.64 5.03
CA PHE A 423 21.46 1.42 4.32
C PHE A 423 21.66 2.82 4.91
N ALA A 424 20.58 3.49 5.34
CA ALA A 424 20.69 4.78 6.01
C ALA A 424 21.37 4.69 7.39
N GLU A 425 21.27 3.54 8.06
CA GLU A 425 21.81 3.34 9.39
C GLU A 425 23.28 2.93 9.36
N ASP A 426 23.58 1.81 8.70
CA ASP A 426 24.93 1.24 8.60
C ASP A 426 25.13 0.44 7.30
N PRO A 427 25.66 1.08 6.23
CA PRO A 427 25.98 0.38 5.00
C PRO A 427 27.23 -0.51 5.11
N ALA A 428 28.15 -0.24 6.05
CA ALA A 428 29.39 -0.98 6.18
C ALA A 428 29.16 -2.40 6.69
N ALA A 429 28.14 -2.61 7.53
CA ALA A 429 27.72 -3.96 7.93
C ALA A 429 27.35 -4.83 6.73
N PHE A 430 26.71 -4.26 5.70
CA PHE A 430 26.32 -5.02 4.50
C PHE A 430 27.52 -5.42 3.64
N GLN A 431 28.57 -4.59 3.61
CA GLN A 431 29.82 -4.93 2.94
C GLN A 431 30.48 -6.17 3.56
N GLN A 432 30.37 -6.35 4.88
CA GLN A 432 30.97 -7.48 5.60
C GLN A 432 30.15 -8.77 5.42
N SER A 433 28.82 -8.66 5.43
CA SER A 433 27.91 -9.81 5.32
C SER A 433 27.73 -10.31 3.89
N HIS A 434 27.61 -9.40 2.90
CA HIS A 434 27.25 -9.70 1.51
C HIS A 434 27.99 -8.79 0.50
N PRO A 435 29.32 -8.96 0.35
CA PRO A 435 30.13 -8.11 -0.53
C PRO A 435 29.70 -8.14 -2.00
N GLU A 436 29.17 -9.27 -2.48
CA GLU A 436 28.70 -9.47 -3.85
C GLU A 436 27.47 -8.62 -4.21
N LEU A 437 26.60 -8.35 -3.23
CA LEU A 437 25.41 -7.52 -3.39
C LEU A 437 25.69 -6.04 -3.04
N TYR A 438 26.69 -5.78 -2.20
CA TYR A 438 27.07 -4.44 -1.76
C TYR A 438 27.60 -3.55 -2.89
N ALA A 439 28.56 -4.05 -3.68
CA ALA A 439 29.21 -3.26 -4.73
C ALA A 439 28.24 -2.64 -5.77
N PRO A 440 27.32 -3.42 -6.40
CA PRO A 440 26.37 -2.84 -7.34
C PRO A 440 25.36 -1.90 -6.66
N LEU A 441 25.01 -2.14 -5.39
CA LEU A 441 24.13 -1.26 -4.64
C LEU A 441 24.79 0.10 -4.44
N VAL A 442 25.97 0.14 -3.81
CA VAL A 442 26.67 1.39 -3.49
C VAL A 442 27.03 2.19 -4.73
N GLN A 443 27.42 1.52 -5.82
CA GLN A 443 27.70 2.18 -7.09
C GLN A 443 26.50 2.98 -7.60
N GLU A 444 25.30 2.40 -7.59
CA GLU A 444 24.09 3.09 -8.07
C GLU A 444 23.63 4.19 -7.10
N TRP A 445 23.83 4.00 -5.79
CA TRP A 445 23.61 5.05 -4.80
C TRP A 445 24.54 6.25 -5.01
N HIS A 446 25.83 6.00 -5.33
CA HIS A 446 26.81 7.05 -5.58
C HIS A 446 26.53 7.81 -6.88
N ASN A 447 26.11 7.10 -7.93
CA ASN A 447 25.75 7.71 -9.21
C ASN A 447 24.57 8.68 -9.08
N LEU A 448 23.57 8.33 -8.26
CA LEU A 448 22.33 9.09 -8.14
C LEU A 448 22.40 10.19 -7.07
N TYR A 449 23.09 9.93 -5.96
CA TYR A 449 23.16 10.84 -4.81
C TYR A 449 24.59 10.99 -4.25
N PRO A 450 25.55 11.49 -5.05
CA PRO A 450 26.95 11.59 -4.63
C PRO A 450 27.11 12.48 -3.39
N GLU A 451 26.43 13.62 -3.36
CA GLU A 451 26.49 14.58 -2.24
C GLU A 451 25.96 14.00 -0.93
N ILE A 452 24.90 13.18 -0.99
CA ILE A 452 24.29 12.58 0.20
C ILE A 452 25.23 11.54 0.78
N MET A 453 25.90 10.74 -0.07
CA MET A 453 26.88 9.75 0.40
C MET A 453 28.08 10.40 1.09
N VAL A 454 28.58 11.52 0.54
CA VAL A 454 29.68 12.29 1.15
C VAL A 454 29.23 12.91 2.48
N GLN A 455 28.06 13.55 2.52
CA GLN A 455 27.50 14.16 3.73
C GLN A 455 27.21 13.15 4.84
N ALA A 456 26.75 11.95 4.47
CA ALA A 456 26.52 10.86 5.41
C ALA A 456 27.83 10.23 5.95
N GLY A 457 28.99 10.64 5.42
CA GLY A 457 30.29 10.13 5.85
C GLY A 457 30.60 8.73 5.32
N TYR A 458 29.88 8.27 4.30
CA TYR A 458 30.16 7.01 3.60
C TYR A 458 31.31 7.19 2.60
N CYS A 459 32.44 7.71 3.05
CA CYS A 459 33.61 7.84 2.19
C CYS A 459 34.20 6.46 1.91
N GLU A 460 34.11 6.02 0.65
CA GLU A 460 34.81 4.85 0.13
C GLU A 460 36.32 4.98 0.39
N SER A 461 36.90 3.96 1.03
CA SER A 461 38.31 3.68 0.85
C SER A 461 38.51 3.31 -0.63
N ARG A 462 39.09 4.23 -1.40
CA ARG A 462 39.52 4.02 -2.80
C ARG A 462 40.15 2.62 -2.96
N ARG A 463 39.44 1.69 -3.57
CA ARG A 463 40.03 0.59 -4.35
C ARG A 463 39.34 0.61 -5.71
N ASP A 464 40.14 0.92 -6.73
CA ASP A 464 39.73 0.94 -8.13
C ASP A 464 38.95 -0.33 -8.48
N TYR A 465 37.69 -0.16 -8.89
CA TYR A 465 37.07 -1.12 -9.80
C TYR A 465 37.45 -0.71 -11.23
N PRO A 466 37.98 -1.62 -12.06
CA PRO A 466 38.31 -1.27 -13.43
C PRO A 466 37.03 -0.90 -14.17
N ARG A 467 36.96 0.33 -14.67
CA ARG A 467 35.95 0.76 -15.63
C ARG A 467 35.96 -0.23 -16.80
N ARG A 468 34.86 -0.96 -17.03
CA ARG A 468 34.64 -1.64 -18.32
C ARG A 468 34.54 -0.57 -19.40
N GLY A 469 35.58 -0.45 -20.23
CA GLY A 469 35.55 0.28 -21.49
C GLY A 469 34.64 -0.42 -22.52
N PRO A 470 34.22 0.30 -23.58
CA PRO A 470 33.32 -0.25 -24.58
C PRO A 470 34.02 -1.30 -25.46
N ALA A 471 33.23 -2.27 -25.92
CA ALA A 471 33.65 -3.38 -26.77
C ALA A 471 34.41 -2.89 -28.01
N GLY A 472 35.63 -3.40 -28.19
CA GLY A 472 36.44 -3.24 -29.39
C GLY A 472 36.86 -4.60 -29.92
N SER A 473 36.33 -4.93 -31.10
CA SER A 473 36.96 -5.70 -32.19
C SER A 473 38.01 -6.77 -31.82
N TYR A 474 37.60 -8.04 -31.90
CA TYR A 474 38.53 -9.15 -32.11
C TYR A 474 39.01 -9.13 -33.56
N GLU A 475 40.27 -8.77 -33.76
CA GLU A 475 41.02 -9.02 -34.99
C GLU A 475 42.18 -9.94 -34.63
N GLY A 476 42.21 -11.12 -35.26
CA GLY A 476 43.12 -12.21 -34.91
C GLY A 476 44.47 -12.14 -35.62
N ARG A 477 45.50 -12.64 -34.94
CA ARG A 477 46.77 -13.24 -35.42
C ARG A 477 47.64 -13.46 -34.16
N GLY A 478 48.33 -14.54 -33.84
CA GLY A 478 48.64 -15.84 -34.43
C GLY A 478 49.61 -16.56 -33.47
N GLU A 479 50.10 -17.73 -33.90
CA GLU A 479 51.29 -18.46 -33.41
C GLU A 479 51.13 -19.50 -32.26
N GLU A 480 50.96 -20.74 -32.73
CA GLU A 480 51.75 -21.95 -32.45
C GLU A 480 52.66 -22.02 -31.22
N GLY A 481 52.54 -23.12 -30.46
CA GLY A 481 53.53 -23.57 -29.49
C GLY A 481 53.13 -24.84 -28.76
N GLN A 482 53.75 -25.95 -29.14
CA GLN A 482 53.54 -27.33 -28.69
C GLN A 482 53.86 -27.57 -27.19
N GLY A 483 53.26 -28.62 -26.60
CA GLY A 483 53.85 -29.30 -25.43
C GLY A 483 52.88 -30.06 -24.52
N SER A 484 52.86 -31.39 -24.68
CA SER A 484 52.61 -32.49 -23.71
C SER A 484 52.55 -32.16 -22.20
N ALA A 485 52.02 -32.98 -21.28
CA ALA A 485 51.14 -34.15 -21.19
C ALA A 485 51.11 -34.54 -19.68
N THR A 486 50.19 -35.43 -19.28
CA THR A 486 50.18 -36.29 -18.05
C THR A 486 49.66 -35.63 -16.74
N HIS A 487 48.48 -36.06 -16.24
CA HIS A 487 48.22 -37.11 -15.21
C HIS A 487 48.82 -36.73 -13.82
N SER A 488 48.18 -36.83 -12.66
CA SER A 488 47.06 -37.65 -12.17
C SER A 488 46.76 -37.35 -10.68
N THR A 489 45.52 -37.62 -10.27
CA THR A 489 45.08 -38.20 -8.97
C THR A 489 45.26 -37.47 -7.63
N SER A 490 44.11 -37.15 -7.03
CA SER A 490 43.80 -37.14 -5.58
C SER A 490 43.91 -38.55 -4.94
N PRO A 491 44.02 -38.72 -3.60
CA PRO A 491 42.80 -38.79 -2.77
C PRO A 491 42.90 -38.32 -1.29
N SER A 492 41.70 -38.27 -0.70
CA SER A 492 41.18 -38.03 0.67
C SER A 492 41.76 -38.78 1.90
N ARG A 493 41.67 -38.15 3.10
CA ARG A 493 41.15 -38.69 4.41
C ARG A 493 41.39 -37.65 5.54
N GLN A 494 40.36 -37.16 6.24
CA GLN A 494 39.70 -37.63 7.49
C GLN A 494 40.53 -37.59 8.80
N GLN A 495 40.08 -36.71 9.71
CA GLN A 495 39.88 -36.82 11.17
C GLN A 495 40.94 -37.47 12.09
N LEU A 496 41.36 -36.72 13.13
CA LEU A 496 41.34 -37.11 14.57
C LEU A 496 41.76 -35.86 15.41
N ALA A 497 40.86 -35.32 16.25
CA ALA A 497 40.75 -35.53 17.71
C ALA A 497 41.77 -34.72 18.55
N ALA A 498 41.21 -33.83 19.37
CA ALA A 498 41.85 -32.93 20.31
C ALA A 498 42.32 -33.65 21.59
N HIS A 499 43.36 -33.11 22.22
CA HIS A 499 43.81 -33.47 23.55
C HIS A 499 44.04 -32.19 24.39
N ASP A 500 43.69 -32.31 25.67
CA ASP A 500 43.76 -31.36 26.78
C ASP A 500 45.06 -30.54 26.94
N VAL A 501 44.97 -29.39 27.62
CA VAL A 501 45.50 -29.17 29.00
C VAL A 501 45.60 -27.66 29.34
N GLY A 502 45.06 -27.29 30.53
CA GLY A 502 45.63 -26.36 31.53
C GLY A 502 45.68 -24.85 31.19
N ALA A 503 44.88 -23.97 31.80
CA ALA A 503 44.90 -23.49 33.21
C ALA A 503 46.18 -22.75 33.64
N HIS A 504 46.04 -21.43 33.89
CA HIS A 504 46.64 -20.55 34.92
C HIS A 504 46.88 -19.13 34.36
N HIS A 505 46.15 -18.10 34.80
CA HIS A 505 46.26 -17.28 36.02
C HIS A 505 47.26 -16.09 35.92
N ARG A 506 46.67 -14.88 36.04
CA ARG A 506 47.08 -13.68 36.81
C ARG A 506 48.30 -12.82 36.40
N GLY A 507 48.03 -11.51 36.47
CA GLY A 507 48.97 -10.41 36.80
C GLY A 507 49.71 -9.88 35.57
N GLY A 508 49.62 -8.62 35.15
CA GLY A 508 49.33 -7.38 35.87
C GLY A 508 50.65 -6.67 36.13
N GLU A 509 51.02 -5.70 35.28
CA GLU A 509 51.92 -4.60 35.69
C GLU A 509 51.88 -3.44 34.69
N GLN A 510 51.81 -2.23 35.26
CA GLN A 510 51.89 -0.91 34.65
C GLN A 510 53.33 -0.41 34.69
N LEU A 511 53.79 0.33 33.67
CA LEU A 511 54.86 1.37 33.71
C LEU A 511 54.79 2.15 32.37
N ALA A 512 54.36 3.42 32.34
CA ALA A 512 55.14 4.66 32.51
C ALA A 512 56.29 4.81 31.48
N VAL A 513 56.07 5.54 30.36
CA VAL A 513 56.50 6.93 30.06
C VAL A 513 58.03 7.12 30.06
N ASP A 514 58.65 7.40 28.90
CA ASP A 514 59.21 8.73 28.51
C ASP A 514 59.80 8.69 27.05
N PRO A 515 60.42 9.76 26.45
CA PRO A 515 59.89 10.42 25.25
C PRO A 515 60.90 10.49 24.06
N ASP A 516 60.60 11.38 23.11
CA ASP A 516 61.41 11.89 21.98
C ASP A 516 61.47 11.10 20.66
N GLY A 517 61.13 11.81 19.59
CA GLY A 517 61.24 11.36 18.21
C GLY A 517 60.40 12.21 17.24
N GLY A 518 60.74 13.49 17.11
CA GLY A 518 60.12 14.37 16.12
C GLY A 518 60.43 13.96 14.67
N LEU A 519 59.45 14.09 13.79
CA LEU A 519 59.65 14.18 12.35
C LEU A 519 58.58 15.08 11.72
N ASP A 520 59.06 15.90 10.80
CA ASP A 520 58.55 17.19 10.34
C ASP A 520 57.51 17.05 9.20
N LYS A 521 56.51 17.96 9.24
CA LYS A 521 55.71 18.58 8.15
C LYS A 521 55.24 17.73 6.94
N ARG A 522 53.92 17.81 6.70
CA ARG A 522 53.31 18.73 5.69
C ARG A 522 51.76 18.75 5.80
N PRO A 523 51.11 19.93 5.80
CA PRO A 523 49.66 20.07 5.81
C PRO A 523 49.07 20.12 4.38
N CYS A 524 48.04 19.31 4.11
CA CYS A 524 47.24 19.42 2.89
C CYS A 524 46.28 20.63 2.99
N GLY A 525 46.30 21.45 1.95
CA GLY A 525 45.73 22.79 1.91
C GLY A 525 44.22 22.88 2.04
N LEU A 526 43.79 23.88 2.81
CA LEU A 526 42.49 24.52 2.69
C LEU A 526 42.46 25.31 1.37
N HIS A 527 41.57 24.93 0.46
CA HIS A 527 41.09 25.87 -0.55
C HIS A 527 39.96 26.71 0.06
N ARG A 528 40.32 27.96 0.36
CA ARG A 528 39.41 29.07 0.64
C ARG A 528 38.69 29.41 -0.67
N VAL A 529 37.40 29.09 -0.79
CA VAL A 529 36.53 29.67 -1.83
C VAL A 529 35.60 30.66 -1.15
N ASN A 530 35.61 31.83 -1.76
CA ASN A 530 35.13 33.11 -1.30
C ASN A 530 33.59 33.16 -1.20
N ASP A 531 33.10 33.82 -0.15
CA ASP A 531 31.70 34.19 0.03
C ASP A 531 31.22 35.09 -1.12
N ARG A 532 30.19 34.63 -1.84
CA ARG A 532 29.17 35.49 -2.45
C ARG A 532 27.82 34.80 -2.37
N HIS A 533 26.96 35.28 -1.47
CA HIS A 533 25.52 35.08 -1.57
C HIS A 533 25.00 35.64 -2.91
N PRO A 534 23.93 35.06 -3.45
CA PRO A 534 22.66 35.75 -3.27
C PRO A 534 21.52 34.82 -2.83
N HIS A 535 20.57 35.46 -2.13
CA HIS A 535 19.24 35.00 -1.79
C HIS A 535 18.54 34.14 -2.87
N LEU A 536 17.88 33.06 -2.45
CA LEU A 536 16.54 32.57 -2.90
C LEU A 536 16.46 31.03 -2.85
N ARG A 537 15.76 30.48 -1.84
CA ARG A 537 14.48 29.79 -2.04
C ARG A 537 13.86 29.42 -0.69
N ARG A 538 12.87 30.24 -0.32
CA ARG A 538 11.72 29.90 0.53
C ARG A 538 11.15 28.53 0.17
N ASP A 539 10.72 27.81 1.21
CA ASP A 539 9.56 26.91 1.27
C ASP A 539 9.28 26.05 0.03
N ARG A 540 9.82 24.83 0.03
CA ARG A 540 9.34 23.73 -0.84
C ARG A 540 8.72 22.57 -0.04
N ALA A 541 8.12 22.86 1.12
CA ALA A 541 7.36 21.87 1.88
C ALA A 541 6.02 21.44 1.23
N PRO A 542 5.25 22.28 0.49
CA PRO A 542 3.94 21.85 -0.02
C PRO A 542 3.96 21.14 -1.39
N VAL A 543 5.06 21.20 -2.16
CA VAL A 543 5.11 20.63 -3.52
C VAL A 543 5.48 19.14 -3.53
N ALA A 544 6.21 18.65 -2.52
CA ALA A 544 6.51 17.23 -2.37
C ALA A 544 5.23 16.40 -2.07
N LEU A 545 4.33 16.93 -1.24
CA LEU A 545 3.03 16.33 -0.92
C LEU A 545 2.07 16.24 -2.13
N LEU A 546 2.16 17.18 -3.08
CA LEU A 546 1.43 17.13 -4.35
C LEU A 546 2.00 16.09 -5.32
N LYS A 547 3.32 15.87 -5.30
CA LYS A 547 3.98 14.83 -6.12
C LYS A 547 3.66 13.41 -5.64
N THR A 548 3.62 13.17 -4.33
CA THR A 548 3.20 11.87 -3.78
C THR A 548 1.73 11.60 -4.05
N ARG A 549 0.88 12.65 -4.09
CA ARG A 549 -0.54 12.54 -4.44
C ARG A 549 -0.77 12.13 -5.89
N ALA A 550 -0.06 12.65 -6.87
CA ALA A 550 -0.23 12.22 -8.27
C ALA A 550 0.17 10.75 -8.48
N VAL A 551 1.17 10.27 -7.75
CA VAL A 551 1.68 8.90 -7.85
C VAL A 551 0.78 7.89 -7.11
N TYR A 552 0.26 8.24 -5.94
CA TYR A 552 -0.78 7.45 -5.23
C TYR A 552 -2.14 7.47 -5.95
N TRP A 553 -2.43 8.53 -6.74
CA TRP A 553 -3.68 8.67 -7.48
C TRP A 553 -3.86 7.60 -8.57
N VAL A 554 -2.76 7.10 -9.15
CA VAL A 554 -2.82 6.11 -10.25
C VAL A 554 -2.94 4.66 -9.74
N GLY A 555 -2.34 4.32 -8.60
CA GLY A 555 -2.39 2.96 -8.04
C GLY A 555 -3.76 2.55 -7.45
N ALA A 556 -4.60 3.51 -7.07
CA ALA A 556 -5.93 3.27 -6.48
C ALA A 556 -7.05 3.11 -7.53
N GLY A 557 -6.72 2.93 -8.81
CA GLY A 557 -7.66 2.93 -9.94
C GLY A 557 -8.72 1.83 -9.93
N ALA A 558 -8.49 0.70 -9.26
CA ALA A 558 -9.45 -0.41 -9.24
C ALA A 558 -10.67 -0.16 -8.33
N GLY A 559 -10.51 0.57 -7.22
CA GLY A 559 -11.61 0.93 -6.33
C GLY A 559 -12.45 2.10 -6.83
N ARG A 560 -11.84 3.01 -7.61
CA ARG A 560 -12.54 4.19 -8.14
C ARG A 560 -13.27 3.97 -9.46
N ALA A 561 -12.99 2.92 -10.22
CA ALA A 561 -13.82 2.57 -11.38
C ALA A 561 -15.27 2.27 -10.94
N CYS A 562 -15.46 1.62 -9.78
CA CYS A 562 -16.78 1.45 -9.19
C CYS A 562 -17.37 2.76 -8.64
N ASP A 563 -16.58 3.59 -7.95
CA ASP A 563 -17.06 4.88 -7.41
C ASP A 563 -17.40 5.90 -8.53
N GLU A 564 -16.67 5.92 -9.66
CA GLU A 564 -16.94 6.78 -10.82
C GLU A 564 -18.07 6.26 -11.70
N ILE A 565 -18.20 4.94 -11.89
CA ILE A 565 -19.39 4.36 -12.56
C ILE A 565 -20.65 4.63 -11.72
N CYS A 566 -20.56 4.54 -10.38
CA CYS A 566 -21.67 4.87 -9.49
C CYS A 566 -21.97 6.39 -9.48
N ALA A 567 -20.94 7.24 -9.55
CA ALA A 567 -21.11 8.70 -9.68
C ALA A 567 -21.65 9.13 -11.06
N LEU A 568 -21.29 8.43 -12.13
CA LEU A 568 -21.87 8.60 -13.47
C LEU A 568 -23.34 8.18 -13.47
N HIS A 569 -23.69 7.04 -12.86
CA HIS A 569 -25.07 6.60 -12.73
C HIS A 569 -25.91 7.54 -11.83
N LEU A 570 -25.30 8.16 -10.81
CA LEU A 570 -25.93 9.19 -9.98
C LEU A 570 -26.11 10.54 -10.69
N ARG A 571 -25.20 10.91 -11.61
CA ARG A 571 -25.38 12.09 -12.48
C ARG A 571 -26.45 11.84 -13.54
N GLU A 572 -26.45 10.66 -14.16
CA GLU A 572 -27.43 10.25 -15.16
C GLU A 572 -28.84 10.15 -14.54
N THR A 573 -28.97 9.65 -13.31
CA THR A 573 -30.24 9.68 -12.56
C THR A 573 -30.62 11.06 -12.00
N ARG A 574 -29.70 12.03 -11.92
CA ARG A 574 -30.01 13.45 -11.64
C ARG A 574 -30.50 14.17 -12.90
N GLU A 575 -29.92 13.89 -14.06
CA GLU A 575 -30.37 14.44 -15.35
C GLU A 575 -31.71 13.84 -15.78
N LEU A 576 -31.94 12.54 -15.55
CA LEU A 576 -33.24 11.90 -15.76
C LEU A 576 -34.31 12.41 -14.78
N ARG A 577 -33.95 12.73 -13.53
CA ARG A 577 -34.86 13.40 -12.57
C ARG A 577 -35.12 14.87 -12.90
N ALA A 578 -34.13 15.59 -13.39
CA ALA A 578 -34.30 16.97 -13.88
C ALA A 578 -35.15 17.00 -15.16
N GLY A 579 -34.95 16.04 -16.07
CA GLY A 579 -35.77 15.82 -17.26
C GLY A 579 -37.21 15.40 -16.93
N GLN A 580 -37.41 14.48 -15.98
CA GLN A 580 -38.75 14.09 -15.51
C GLN A 580 -39.47 15.21 -14.74
N ASN A 581 -38.75 16.04 -13.99
CA ASN A 581 -39.33 17.22 -13.34
C ASN A 581 -39.65 18.34 -14.36
N CYS A 582 -38.89 18.45 -15.45
CA CYS A 582 -39.18 19.38 -16.55
C CYS A 582 -40.34 18.87 -17.45
N TRP A 583 -40.54 17.54 -17.54
CA TRP A 583 -41.72 16.92 -18.15
C TRP A 583 -42.96 16.97 -17.24
N ARG A 584 -42.81 16.82 -15.90
CA ARG A 584 -43.91 17.05 -14.93
C ARG A 584 -44.31 18.51 -14.85
N GLY A 585 -43.37 19.45 -14.97
CA GLY A 585 -43.64 20.88 -15.06
C GLY A 585 -44.41 21.26 -16.32
N ARG A 586 -44.07 20.68 -17.48
CA ARG A 586 -44.81 20.89 -18.74
C ARG A 586 -46.12 20.10 -18.86
N GLY A 587 -46.27 18.98 -18.15
CA GLY A 587 -47.50 18.18 -18.14
C GLY A 587 -48.64 18.79 -17.31
N HIS A 588 -48.32 19.68 -16.36
CA HIS A 588 -49.33 20.41 -15.58
C HIS A 588 -49.89 21.64 -16.31
N ASP A 589 -49.14 22.22 -17.26
CA ASP A 589 -49.57 23.39 -18.04
C ASP A 589 -50.43 23.04 -19.28
N VAL A 590 -50.58 21.76 -19.64
CA VAL A 590 -51.41 21.32 -20.80
C VAL A 590 -52.80 20.81 -20.37
N HIS A 591 -53.00 20.50 -19.08
CA HIS A 591 -54.29 20.02 -18.58
C HIS A 591 -55.17 21.06 -17.86
N GLN A 592 -54.72 22.31 -17.76
CA GLN A 592 -55.52 23.44 -17.26
C GLN A 592 -55.97 24.42 -18.34
N ALA A 593 -55.63 24.17 -19.62
CA ALA A 593 -56.00 25.02 -20.76
C ALA A 593 -57.20 24.50 -21.59
N ARG A 594 -58.02 23.57 -21.07
CA ARG A 594 -59.17 23.00 -21.81
C ARG A 594 -60.50 23.00 -21.05
N ALA A 595 -60.65 23.87 -20.05
CA ALA A 595 -61.89 23.99 -19.28
C ALA A 595 -62.20 25.46 -18.93
N ALA A 596 -62.28 26.35 -19.92
CA ALA A 596 -62.90 27.68 -19.79
C ALA A 596 -63.12 28.35 -21.16
N GLU A 597 -63.87 27.72 -22.06
CA GLU A 597 -64.45 28.42 -23.22
C GLU A 597 -65.96 28.17 -23.22
N THR A 598 -66.69 29.05 -22.54
CA THR A 598 -68.10 29.39 -22.83
C THR A 598 -68.51 30.60 -22.00
N GLY A 599 -68.65 31.76 -22.64
CA GLY A 599 -69.57 32.81 -22.19
C GLY A 599 -69.01 34.21 -21.89
N ARG A 600 -69.06 35.07 -22.91
CA ARG A 600 -69.39 36.53 -22.93
C ARG A 600 -68.53 37.56 -22.16
N ASP A 601 -68.06 38.53 -22.96
CA ASP A 601 -67.61 39.92 -22.70
C ASP A 601 -68.55 40.81 -21.83
N PRO A 602 -68.26 42.11 -21.57
CA PRO A 602 -66.99 42.81 -21.19
C PRO A 602 -67.18 43.88 -20.06
N CYS A 603 -66.08 44.42 -19.48
CA CYS A 603 -65.89 45.81 -18.96
C CYS A 603 -64.57 45.88 -18.15
N GLU A 604 -63.63 46.80 -18.46
CA GLU A 604 -63.32 48.06 -17.72
C GLU A 604 -63.01 47.83 -16.22
N THR A 605 -62.01 48.40 -15.53
CA THR A 605 -60.96 49.42 -15.71
C THR A 605 -60.14 49.38 -14.40
N GLU A 606 -58.95 50.02 -14.36
CA GLU A 606 -58.33 50.61 -13.15
C GLU A 606 -57.86 49.68 -12.00
N ASP A 607 -56.94 50.02 -11.11
CA ASP A 607 -55.79 50.92 -11.08
C ASP A 607 -55.01 50.58 -9.78
N HIS A 608 -53.76 51.02 -9.70
CA HIS A 608 -53.05 51.41 -8.48
C HIS A 608 -52.80 50.45 -7.29
N ALA A 609 -51.50 50.15 -7.14
CA ALA A 609 -50.65 50.60 -6.04
C ALA A 609 -50.65 49.88 -4.67
N SER A 610 -49.42 49.70 -4.18
CA SER A 610 -48.95 50.20 -2.87
C SER A 610 -48.48 49.13 -1.86
N ARG A 611 -47.15 49.14 -1.69
CA ARG A 611 -46.43 49.31 -0.42
C ARG A 611 -46.25 48.13 0.55
N ARG A 612 -45.02 48.18 1.11
CA ARG A 612 -44.51 47.66 2.40
C ARG A 612 -44.20 46.16 2.39
N GLY A 613 -43.04 45.68 2.84
CA GLY A 613 -41.95 46.29 3.58
C GLY A 613 -41.41 45.28 4.60
N VAL A 614 -40.14 44.91 4.44
CA VAL A 614 -39.13 44.75 5.52
C VAL A 614 -39.43 43.83 6.72
N HIS A 615 -38.62 42.75 6.80
CA HIS A 615 -38.04 42.08 7.98
C HIS A 615 -38.91 41.75 9.21
N ARG A 616 -38.93 40.45 9.56
CA ARG A 616 -38.61 39.85 10.89
C ARG A 616 -38.81 38.32 10.78
N ALA A 617 -37.78 37.50 10.99
CA ALA A 617 -37.29 37.00 12.27
C ALA A 617 -38.01 35.71 12.74
N TRP A 618 -37.25 34.60 12.66
CA TRP A 618 -37.08 33.52 13.64
C TRP A 618 -38.29 32.74 14.20
N CYS A 619 -38.18 31.41 14.02
CA CYS A 619 -38.66 30.29 14.87
C CYS A 619 -40.16 30.05 15.05
N HIS A 620 -40.71 29.02 14.38
CA HIS A 620 -40.94 27.68 14.94
C HIS A 620 -41.54 26.75 13.85
N GLU A 621 -41.21 25.45 13.94
CA GLU A 621 -41.93 24.30 13.35
C GLU A 621 -42.04 24.19 11.82
N LEU A 622 -41.13 23.42 11.21
CA LEU A 622 -41.40 22.09 10.61
C LEU A 622 -40.14 21.50 9.98
#